data_AF-A0A8H4BGB7-F1
#
_entry.id   AF-A0A8H4BGB7-F1
#
_cell.length_a   1.000
_cell.length_b   1.000
_cell.length_c   1.000
_cell.angle_alpha   90.00
_cell.angle_beta   90.00
_cell.angle_gamma   90.00
#
_symmetry.space_group_name_H-M   'P 1'
#
loop_
_entity.id
_entity.type
_entity.pdbx_description
1 polymer ?
#
loop_
_entity_poly.entity_id
_entity_poly.type
_entity_poly.pdbx_seq_one_letter_code
_entity_poly.pdbx_strand_id
1 'polypeptide(L)'
;VHSSSGRYIPVFKWKNKTPIFRYLAYILSLLNSLISTKLLRLVLHLPRRERIFTSVYLDDLIIFGRSQRLTADHTKQAIGKFSQLAFTYRTTKFDLTPTRQI
;
A
#
# COMPACT_ATOMS: atom_id res chain seq x y z
N VAL A 1 12.57 -6.54 -8.34
CA VAL A 1 12.73 -5.71 -9.56
C VAL A 1 12.98 -6.64 -10.73
N HIS A 2 12.31 -6.45 -11.88
CA HIS A 2 12.58 -7.28 -13.05
C HIS A 2 14.03 -7.10 -13.51
N SER A 3 14.72 -8.17 -13.87
CA SER A 3 16.16 -8.16 -14.18
C SER A 3 16.52 -7.16 -15.29
N SER A 4 15.65 -6.99 -16.28
CA SER A 4 15.84 -6.02 -17.38
C SER A 4 15.74 -4.55 -16.95
N SER A 5 15.15 -4.26 -15.80
CA SER A 5 14.96 -2.88 -15.30
C SER A 5 16.19 -2.34 -14.56
N GLY A 6 17.16 -3.19 -14.20
CA GLY A 6 18.32 -2.81 -13.39
C GLY A 6 19.17 -1.69 -14.03
N ARG A 7 19.21 -1.61 -15.36
CA ARG A 7 19.96 -0.59 -16.11
C ARG A 7 19.40 0.84 -15.97
N TYR A 8 18.15 0.98 -15.53
CA TYR A 8 17.47 2.27 -15.37
C TYR A 8 17.45 2.75 -13.93
N ILE A 9 17.92 1.93 -12.98
CA ILE A 9 17.99 2.32 -11.58
C ILE A 9 19.23 3.20 -11.40
N PRO A 10 19.11 4.42 -10.84
CA PRO A 10 20.27 5.27 -10.60
C PRO A 10 21.28 4.54 -9.73
N VAL A 11 22.48 4.43 -10.28
CA VAL A 11 23.58 3.69 -9.69
C VAL A 11 24.45 4.67 -8.92
N PHE A 12 24.51 4.55 -7.59
CA PHE A 12 25.43 5.33 -6.77
C PHE A 12 26.70 4.53 -6.52
N LYS A 13 27.87 5.16 -6.64
CA LYS A 13 29.15 4.52 -6.27
C LYS A 13 29.35 4.65 -4.76
N TRP A 14 29.65 3.53 -4.10
CA TRP A 14 30.00 3.50 -2.69
C TRP A 14 31.33 2.79 -2.51
N LYS A 15 32.37 3.50 -2.06
CA LYS A 15 33.71 2.95 -1.82
C LYS A 15 34.24 2.13 -3.02
N ASN A 16 34.18 2.70 -4.22
CA ASN A 16 34.54 2.05 -5.50
C ASN A 16 33.75 0.78 -5.85
N LYS A 17 32.63 0.51 -5.16
CA LYS A 17 31.69 -0.56 -5.50
C LYS A 17 30.39 0.03 -6.03
N THR A 18 29.75 -0.78 -6.87
CA THR A 18 28.50 -0.45 -7.54
C THR A 18 27.38 -1.35 -6.99
N PRO A 19 26.70 -0.96 -5.90
CA PRO A 19 25.58 -1.72 -5.37
C PRO A 19 24.43 -1.78 -6.39
N ILE A 20 23.90 -2.99 -6.61
CA ILE A 20 22.71 -3.22 -7.45
C ILE A 20 21.53 -3.50 -6.52
N PHE A 21 20.47 -2.70 -6.63
CA PHE A 21 19.25 -2.89 -5.87
C PHE A 21 18.42 -4.06 -6.44
N ARG A 22 18.29 -5.15 -5.67
CA ARG A 22 17.41 -6.29 -6.03
C ARG A 22 15.93 -6.00 -5.72
N TYR A 23 15.68 -5.16 -4.72
CA TYR A 23 14.37 -4.68 -4.32
C TYR A 23 14.15 -3.26 -4.81
N LEU A 24 12.89 -2.84 -4.93
CA LEU A 24 12.57 -1.50 -5.37
C LEU A 24 13.11 -0.52 -4.31
N ALA A 25 14.14 0.24 -4.66
CA ALA A 25 14.77 1.15 -3.73
C ALA A 25 13.80 2.30 -3.40
N TYR A 26 13.78 2.72 -2.13
CA TYR A 26 13.01 3.89 -1.67
C TYR A 26 13.29 5.16 -2.48
N ILE A 27 14.50 5.24 -3.06
CA ILE A 27 14.98 6.33 -3.92
C ILE A 27 14.13 6.47 -5.21
N LEU A 28 13.41 5.42 -5.62
CA LEU A 28 12.45 5.43 -6.72
C LEU A 28 11.02 5.63 -6.18
N SER A 29 10.83 6.61 -5.31
CA SER A 29 9.58 6.88 -4.59
C SER A 29 8.34 6.93 -5.49
N LEU A 30 8.46 7.53 -6.68
CA LEU A 30 7.39 7.60 -7.69
C LEU A 30 7.00 6.24 -8.27
N LEU A 31 7.98 5.39 -8.60
CA LEU A 31 7.74 4.03 -9.12
C LEU A 31 7.21 3.09 -8.03
N ASN A 32 7.70 3.25 -6.80
CA ASN A 32 7.22 2.51 -5.64
C ASN A 32 5.75 2.81 -5.37
N SER A 33 5.38 4.09 -5.41
CA SER A 33 3.99 4.50 -5.31
C SER A 33 3.14 3.93 -6.45
N LEU A 34 3.56 4.07 -7.71
CA LEU A 34 2.75 3.62 -8.85
C LEU A 34 2.46 2.12 -8.82
N ILE A 35 3.45 1.30 -8.46
CA ILE A 35 3.29 -0.15 -8.37
C ILE A 35 2.48 -0.53 -7.14
N SER A 36 2.80 0.05 -5.97
CA SER A 36 2.08 -0.20 -4.72
C SER A 36 0.62 0.21 -4.83
N THR A 37 0.32 1.42 -5.29
CA THR A 37 -1.05 1.93 -5.44
C THR A 37 -1.87 1.09 -6.43
N LYS A 38 -1.28 0.57 -7.53
CA LYS A 38 -1.98 -0.34 -8.45
C LYS A 38 -2.31 -1.69 -7.81
N LEU A 39 -1.37 -2.27 -7.07
CA LEU A 39 -1.59 -3.53 -6.34
C LEU A 39 -2.63 -3.34 -5.22
N LEU A 40 -2.50 -2.28 -4.43
CA LEU A 40 -3.46 -1.92 -3.38
C LEU A 40 -4.87 -1.75 -3.95
N ARG A 41 -5.03 -1.07 -5.09
CA ARG A 41 -6.35 -0.92 -5.76
C ARG A 41 -6.97 -2.24 -6.20
N LEU A 42 -6.17 -3.22 -6.62
CA LEU A 42 -6.67 -4.57 -6.95
C LEU A 42 -7.18 -5.30 -5.72
N VAL A 43 -6.45 -5.21 -4.60
CA VAL A 43 -6.85 -5.82 -3.31
C VAL A 43 -8.10 -5.18 -2.74
N LEU A 44 -8.22 -3.86 -2.92
CA LEU A 44 -9.29 -3.02 -2.42
C LEU A 44 -10.47 -2.90 -3.38
N HIS A 45 -10.47 -3.64 -4.50
CA HIS A 45 -11.65 -3.81 -5.35
C HIS A 45 -12.67 -4.71 -4.63
N LEU A 46 -13.15 -4.22 -3.48
CA LEU A 46 -14.26 -4.79 -2.74
C LEU A 46 -15.57 -4.37 -3.43
N PRO A 47 -16.62 -5.20 -3.39
CA PRO A 47 -17.86 -4.92 -4.07
C PRO A 47 -18.43 -3.57 -3.62
N ARG A 48 -18.57 -2.63 -4.58
CA ARG A 48 -19.19 -1.28 -4.40
C ARG A 48 -20.58 -1.32 -3.78
N ARG A 49 -21.20 -2.51 -3.73
CA ARG A 49 -22.55 -2.76 -3.26
C ARG A 49 -22.76 -2.39 -1.79
N GLU A 50 -21.69 -2.40 -0.98
CA GLU A 50 -21.78 -2.22 0.48
C GLU A 50 -21.61 -0.75 0.96
N ARG A 51 -21.53 0.23 0.03
CA ARG A 51 -21.32 1.65 0.35
C ARG A 51 -20.05 1.92 1.19
N ILE A 52 -19.04 1.07 1.04
CA ILE A 52 -17.68 1.31 1.53
C ILE A 52 -16.87 1.96 0.44
N PHE A 53 -16.12 3.00 0.82
CA PHE A 53 -15.23 3.72 -0.05
C PHE A 53 -13.80 3.52 0.42
N THR A 54 -12.89 3.35 -0.54
CA THR A 54 -11.46 3.20 -0.30
C THR A 54 -10.71 4.25 -1.11
N SER A 55 -9.73 4.88 -0.48
CA SER A 55 -8.81 5.80 -1.13
C SER A 55 -7.39 5.37 -0.82
N VAL A 56 -6.52 5.36 -1.83
CA VAL A 56 -5.12 4.99 -1.72
C VAL A 56 -4.28 6.12 -2.27
N TYR A 57 -3.33 6.60 -1.47
CA TYR A 57 -2.37 7.61 -1.87
C TYR A 57 -0.98 7.20 -1.40
N LEU A 58 -0.06 6.95 -2.34
CA LEU A 58 1.29 6.43 -2.06
C LEU A 58 1.21 5.11 -1.25
N ASP A 59 1.61 5.16 0.02
CA ASP A 59 1.60 4.10 1.03
C ASP A 59 0.46 4.24 2.06
N ASP A 60 -0.36 5.29 1.97
CA ASP A 60 -1.52 5.52 2.84
C ASP A 60 -2.81 4.93 2.25
N LEU A 61 -3.62 4.34 3.12
CA LEU A 61 -4.92 3.75 2.82
C LEU A 61 -5.99 4.31 3.76
N ILE A 62 -7.06 4.84 3.17
CA ILE A 62 -8.26 5.27 3.87
C ILE A 62 -9.40 4.35 3.49
N ILE A 63 -10.09 3.79 4.49
CA ILE A 63 -11.32 3.00 4.34
C ILE A 63 -12.41 3.74 5.13
N PHE A 64 -13.50 4.11 4.47
CA PHE A 64 -14.60 4.82 5.11
C PHE A 64 -15.96 4.29 4.66
N GLY A 65 -16.93 4.32 5.58
CA GLY A 65 -18.28 3.82 5.38
C GLY A 65 -19.26 4.47 6.33
N ARG A 66 -20.57 4.27 6.10
CA ARG A 66 -21.63 4.87 6.93
C ARG A 66 -21.82 4.18 8.28
N SER A 67 -21.42 2.91 8.40
CA SER A 67 -21.55 2.14 9.63
C SER A 67 -20.17 1.78 10.15
N GLN A 68 -19.92 2.06 11.44
CA GLN A 68 -18.67 1.72 12.10
C GLN A 68 -18.40 0.21 12.06
N ARG A 69 -19.43 -0.60 12.34
CA ARG A 69 -19.33 -2.07 12.33
C ARG A 69 -18.94 -2.58 10.94
N LEU A 70 -19.66 -2.13 9.91
CA LEU A 70 -19.38 -2.54 8.53
C LEU A 70 -17.97 -2.14 8.11
N THR A 71 -17.57 -0.89 8.41
CA THR A 71 -16.24 -0.38 8.08
C THR A 71 -15.16 -1.19 8.79
N ALA A 72 -15.34 -1.53 10.07
CA ALA A 72 -14.38 -2.35 10.83
C ALA A 72 -14.24 -3.77 10.26
N ASP A 73 -15.34 -4.40 9.85
CA ASP A 73 -15.32 -5.74 9.25
C ASP A 73 -14.56 -5.73 7.92
N HIS A 74 -14.78 -4.72 7.07
CA HIS A 74 -14.02 -4.57 5.83
C HIS A 74 -12.56 -4.22 6.06
N THR A 75 -12.24 -3.39 7.05
CA THR A 75 -10.85 -3.09 7.41
C THR A 75 -10.13 -4.37 7.82
N LYS A 76 -10.75 -5.25 8.62
CA LYS A 76 -10.20 -6.56 8.96
C LYS A 76 -9.98 -7.43 7.72
N GLN A 77 -10.94 -7.48 6.79
CA GLN A 77 -10.79 -8.22 5.55
C GLN A 77 -9.64 -7.69 4.68
N ALA A 78 -9.52 -6.37 4.56
CA ALA A 78 -8.45 -5.72 3.81
C ALA A 78 -7.08 -6.06 4.40
N ILE A 79 -6.94 -5.96 5.73
CA ILE A 79 -5.74 -6.37 6.47
C ILE A 79 -5.40 -7.84 6.21
N GLY A 80 -6.40 -8.73 6.26
CA GLY A 80 -6.22 -10.16 5.96
C GLY A 80 -5.66 -10.40 4.56
N LYS A 81 -6.22 -9.73 3.54
CA LYS A 81 -5.72 -9.83 2.15
C LYS A 81 -4.31 -9.24 1.99
N PHE A 82 -4.01 -8.13 2.66
CA PHE A 82 -2.66 -7.55 2.63
C PHE A 82 -1.63 -8.50 3.24
N SER A 83 -1.97 -9.16 4.34
CA SER A 83 -1.11 -10.16 4.97
C SER A 83 -0.82 -11.34 4.02
N GLN A 84 -1.84 -11.84 3.31
CA GLN A 84 -1.68 -12.90 2.29
C GLN A 84 -0.75 -12.50 1.13
N LEU A 85 -0.69 -11.21 0.82
CA LEU A 85 0.16 -10.64 -0.23
C LEU A 85 1.52 -10.16 0.28
N ALA A 86 1.89 -10.52 1.51
CA ALA A 86 3.14 -10.14 2.16
C ALA A 86 3.37 -8.62 2.27
N PHE A 87 2.30 -7.82 2.27
CA PHE A 87 2.40 -6.40 2.62
C PHE A 87 2.61 -6.28 4.13
N THR A 88 3.57 -5.44 4.52
CA THR A 88 3.78 -5.06 5.91
C THR A 88 3.07 -3.74 6.19
N TYR A 89 2.41 -3.65 7.34
CA TYR A 89 1.69 -2.46 7.78
C TYR A 89 2.07 -2.11 9.22
N ARG A 90 2.08 -0.83 9.56
CA ARG A 90 2.39 -0.35 10.92
C ARG A 90 1.10 -0.14 11.69
N THR A 91 0.73 -1.12 12.50
CA THR A 91 -0.46 -1.07 13.35
C THR A 91 -0.44 0.10 14.34
N THR A 92 0.75 0.55 14.77
CA THR A 92 0.92 1.72 15.64
C THR A 92 0.51 3.04 15.00
N LYS A 93 0.35 3.08 13.67
CA LYS A 93 -0.10 4.25 12.92
C LYS A 93 -1.57 4.16 12.49
N PHE A 94 -2.29 3.12 12.91
CA PHE A 94 -3.69 2.98 12.52
C PHE A 94 -4.52 3.99 13.28
N ASP A 95 -5.27 4.81 12.54
CA ASP A 95 -6.36 5.58 13.10
C ASP A 95 -7.67 4.90 12.72
N LEU A 96 -8.29 4.25 13.71
CA LEU A 96 -9.59 3.57 13.57
C LEU A 96 -10.72 4.38 14.22
N THR A 97 -10.43 5.63 14.60
CA THR A 97 -11.39 6.50 15.28
C THR A 97 -12.44 6.97 14.28
N PRO A 98 -13.74 6.87 14.59
CA PRO A 98 -14.77 7.49 13.75
C PRO A 98 -14.53 9.00 13.66
N THR A 99 -14.33 9.51 12.45
CA THR A 99 -14.14 10.95 12.22
C THR A 99 -15.42 11.77 12.40
N ARG A 100 -16.59 11.11 12.49
CA ARG A 100 -17.86 11.72 12.88
C ARG A 100 -18.60 10.80 13.83
N GLN A 101 -19.03 11.33 14.97
CA GLN A 101 -20.07 10.75 15.80
C GLN A 101 -21.41 11.12 15.15
N ILE A 102 -22.25 10.14 14.87
CA ILE A 102 -23.62 10.32 14.35
C ILE A 102 -24.56 10.19 15.54
#